data_AF-A0A1W1HFL8-F1
#
_entry.id   AF-A0A1W1HFL8-F1
#
_cell.length_a   1.000
_cell.length_b   1.000
_cell.length_c   1.000
_cell.angle_alpha   90.00
_cell.angle_beta   90.00
_cell.angle_gamma   90.00
#
_symmetry.space_group_name_H-M   'P 1'
#
loop_
_entity.id
_entity.type
_entity.pdbx_description
1 polymer ?
#
loop_
_entity_poly.entity_id
_entity_poly.type
_entity_poly.pdbx_seq_one_letter_code
_entity_poly.pdbx_strand_id
1 'polypeptide(L)'
;MRAIYASIPNILESHRDEAYFHTIFYLMVSASGVTARSEVLTCKGRIDMVVEFKDKVYIIEFKCGRSSDEAIKQIRSKKYADSYLQQGKTIHLLGINFDIETRNISDWKHELF
;
A
#
# COMPACT_ATOMS: atom_id res chain seq x y z
N MET A 1 0.66 -12.51 2.72
CA MET A 1 -0.48 -11.60 3.02
C MET A 1 -1.84 -12.17 2.70
N ARG A 2 -2.06 -12.84 1.56
CA ARG A 2 -3.38 -13.43 1.23
C ARG A 2 -3.96 -14.35 2.32
N ALA A 3 -3.11 -15.14 2.98
CA ALA A 3 -3.51 -16.04 4.08
C ALA A 3 -4.09 -15.29 5.30
N ILE A 4 -3.57 -14.09 5.61
CA ILE A 4 -4.06 -13.31 6.75
C ILE A 4 -5.47 -12.80 6.44
N TYR A 5 -5.69 -12.19 5.27
CA TYR A 5 -7.05 -11.78 4.87
C TYR A 5 -8.03 -12.95 4.80
N ALA A 6 -7.59 -14.10 4.28
CA ALA A 6 -8.41 -15.32 4.22
C ALA A 6 -8.79 -15.86 5.62
N SER A 7 -7.97 -15.60 6.64
CA SER A 7 -8.23 -16.02 8.02
C SER A 7 -9.26 -15.16 8.75
N ILE A 8 -9.65 -13.99 8.20
CA ILE A 8 -10.58 -13.07 8.87
C ILE A 8 -12.03 -13.55 8.66
N PRO A 9 -12.75 -13.92 9.74
CA PRO A 9 -14.13 -14.38 9.65
C PRO A 9 -15.04 -13.37 8.91
N ASN A 10 -16.01 -13.90 8.15
CA ASN A 10 -16.94 -13.09 7.35
C ASN A 10 -17.99 -12.33 8.19
N ILE A 11 -18.10 -12.62 9.48
CA ILE A 11 -19.14 -12.04 10.35
C ILE A 11 -18.65 -10.74 11.01
N LEU A 12 -17.33 -10.48 11.04
CA LEU A 12 -16.75 -9.42 11.87
C LEU A 12 -16.95 -8.00 11.35
N GLU A 13 -17.16 -7.80 10.05
CA GLU A 13 -17.27 -6.45 9.49
C GLU A 13 -18.14 -6.48 8.23
N SER A 14 -19.13 -5.60 8.12
CA SER A 14 -20.01 -5.50 6.95
C SER A 14 -19.55 -4.44 5.95
N HIS A 15 -18.80 -3.43 6.39
CA HIS A 15 -18.27 -2.36 5.53
C HIS A 15 -16.80 -2.61 5.18
N ARG A 16 -16.56 -3.12 3.97
CA ARG A 16 -15.24 -3.57 3.50
C ARG A 16 -14.82 -2.77 2.29
N ASP A 17 -14.50 -1.51 2.54
CA ASP A 17 -13.99 -0.59 1.55
C ASP A 17 -12.44 -0.63 1.51
N GLU A 18 -11.86 0.25 0.70
CA GLU A 18 -10.41 0.39 0.58
C GLU A 18 -9.73 0.68 1.94
N ALA A 19 -10.39 1.47 2.81
CA ALA A 19 -9.84 1.85 4.11
C ALA A 19 -9.73 0.65 5.06
N TYR A 20 -10.69 -0.28 5.02
CA TYR A 20 -10.61 -1.54 5.77
C TYR A 20 -9.38 -2.37 5.38
N PHE A 21 -9.18 -2.61 4.07
CA PHE A 21 -8.04 -3.39 3.59
C PHE A 21 -6.71 -2.71 3.88
N HIS A 22 -6.65 -1.39 3.65
CA HIS A 22 -5.50 -0.56 3.97
C HIS A 22 -5.13 -0.67 5.45
N THR A 23 -6.09 -0.49 6.36
CA THR A 23 -5.84 -0.54 7.81
C THR A 23 -5.25 -1.88 8.23
N ILE A 24 -5.82 -2.98 7.75
CA ILE A 24 -5.30 -4.32 8.06
C ILE A 24 -3.88 -4.50 7.53
N PHE A 25 -3.60 -4.07 6.29
CA PHE A 25 -2.27 -4.14 5.72
C PHE A 25 -1.26 -3.35 6.56
N TYR A 26 -1.62 -2.12 6.91
CA TYR A 26 -0.82 -1.24 7.75
C TYR A 26 -0.50 -1.91 9.10
N LEU A 27 -1.49 -2.51 9.75
CA LEU A 27 -1.30 -3.23 11.01
C LEU A 27 -0.38 -4.44 10.84
N MET A 28 -0.50 -5.21 9.76
CA MET A 28 0.39 -6.36 9.48
C MET A 28 1.85 -5.92 9.38
N VAL A 29 2.14 -4.88 8.60
CA VAL A 29 3.52 -4.41 8.43
C VAL A 29 4.04 -3.78 9.72
N SER A 30 3.23 -2.98 10.41
CA SER A 30 3.61 -2.36 11.68
C SER A 30 3.92 -3.41 12.74
N ALA A 31 3.11 -4.47 12.83
CA ALA A 31 3.33 -5.58 13.76
C ALA A 31 4.59 -6.39 13.46
N SER A 32 5.13 -6.34 12.24
CA SER A 32 6.41 -6.97 11.89
C SER A 32 7.63 -6.24 12.46
N GLY A 33 7.45 -5.06 13.05
CA GLY A 33 8.52 -4.22 13.59
C GLY A 33 9.21 -3.32 12.56
N VAL A 34 8.73 -3.31 11.31
CA VAL A 34 9.22 -2.40 10.27
C VAL A 34 8.56 -1.03 10.44
N THR A 35 9.32 0.04 10.18
CA THR A 35 8.81 1.41 10.18
C THR A 35 7.81 1.58 9.04
N ALA A 36 6.53 1.62 9.38
CA ALA A 36 5.43 1.89 8.47
C ALA A 36 4.72 3.19 8.86
N ARG A 37 4.36 4.00 7.85
CA ARG A 37 3.59 5.23 8.01
C ARG A 37 2.39 5.17 7.08
N SER A 38 1.19 5.29 7.64
CA SER A 38 -0.09 5.38 6.91
C SER A 38 -0.43 6.84 6.63
N GLU A 39 -1.15 7.10 5.53
CA GLU A 39 -1.73 8.41 5.21
C GLU A 39 -0.69 9.56 5.16
N VAL A 40 0.44 9.33 4.49
CA VAL A 40 1.54 10.31 4.45
C VAL A 40 1.19 11.48 3.53
N LEU A 41 0.97 12.65 4.13
CA LEU A 41 0.65 13.89 3.40
C LEU A 41 1.87 14.44 2.66
N THR A 42 1.63 14.93 1.44
CA THR A 42 2.62 15.56 0.56
C THR A 42 2.02 16.82 -0.06
N CYS A 43 2.86 17.68 -0.66
CA CYS A 43 2.37 18.84 -1.41
C CYS A 43 1.57 18.50 -2.68
N LYS A 44 1.56 17.23 -3.11
CA LYS A 44 0.87 16.76 -4.33
C LYS A 44 -0.34 15.86 -4.04
N GLY A 45 -0.59 15.54 -2.77
CA GLY A 45 -1.68 14.66 -2.33
C GLY A 45 -1.26 13.82 -1.12
N ARG A 46 -1.82 12.63 -0.99
CA ARG A 46 -1.59 11.73 0.14
C ARG A 46 -1.13 10.38 -0.40
N ILE A 47 -0.03 9.87 0.15
CA ILE A 47 0.43 8.51 -0.09
C ILE A 47 -0.31 7.62 0.90
N ASP A 48 -0.91 6.53 0.43
CA ASP A 48 -1.59 5.60 1.34
C ASP A 48 -0.64 5.03 2.39
N MET A 49 0.52 4.49 1.97
CA MET A 49 1.46 3.92 2.91
C MET A 49 2.92 4.04 2.45
N VAL A 50 3.80 4.31 3.41
CA VAL A 50 5.26 4.29 3.22
C VAL A 50 5.88 3.32 4.20
N VAL A 51 6.74 2.43 3.69
CA VAL A 51 7.49 1.46 4.49
C VAL A 51 8.97 1.71 4.33
N GLU A 52 9.67 1.97 5.44
CA GLU A 52 11.06 2.36 5.43
C GLU A 52 11.97 1.31 6.05
N PHE A 53 13.04 1.00 5.32
CA PHE A 53 14.17 0.23 5.79
C PHE A 53 15.41 1.11 5.79
N LYS A 54 16.55 0.53 6.19
CA LYS A 54 17.84 1.23 6.23
C LYS A 54 18.29 1.69 4.83
N ASP A 55 18.13 0.83 3.84
CA ASP A 55 18.67 0.97 2.48
C ASP A 55 17.60 1.13 1.40
N LYS A 56 16.31 1.03 1.76
CA LYS A 56 15.20 1.10 0.81
C LYS A 56 13.94 1.71 1.42
N VAL A 57 13.08 2.21 0.56
CA VAL A 57 11.74 2.71 0.90
C VAL A 57 10.73 2.17 -0.10
N TYR A 58 9.57 1.75 0.39
CA TYR A 58 8.42 1.38 -0.42
C TYR A 58 7.37 2.47 -0.32
N ILE A 59 6.93 2.96 -1.47
CA ILE A 59 5.78 3.85 -1.61
C ILE A 59 4.64 2.99 -2.14
N ILE A 60 3.58 2.88 -1.35
CA ILE A 60 2.49 1.94 -1.59
C ILE A 60 1.20 2.73 -1.80
N GLU A 61 0.47 2.37 -2.85
CA GLU A 61 -0.89 2.84 -3.12
C GLU A 61 -1.83 1.64 -3.21
N PHE A 62 -2.97 1.75 -2.55
CA PHE A 62 -4.00 0.72 -2.58
C PHE A 62 -5.11 1.11 -3.57
N LYS A 63 -5.78 0.09 -4.09
CA LYS A 63 -7.00 0.21 -4.88
C LYS A 63 -7.96 -0.91 -4.47
N CYS A 64 -9.25 -0.66 -4.61
CA CYS A 64 -10.28 -1.67 -4.41
C CYS A 64 -11.14 -1.77 -5.67
N GLY A 65 -11.19 -2.96 -6.30
CA GLY A 65 -11.95 -3.21 -7.52
C GLY A 65 -11.44 -2.47 -8.76
N ARG A 66 -10.15 -2.10 -8.79
CA ARG A 66 -9.50 -1.48 -9.96
C ARG A 66 -8.32 -2.30 -10.44
N SER A 67 -7.12 -1.71 -10.54
CA SER A 67 -5.89 -2.40 -10.93
C SER A 67 -4.67 -1.86 -10.18
N SER A 68 -3.66 -2.70 -9.99
CA SER A 68 -2.36 -2.27 -9.47
C SER A 68 -1.63 -1.32 -10.42
N ASP A 69 -1.89 -1.38 -11.73
CA ASP A 69 -1.37 -0.43 -12.70
C ASP A 69 -1.90 1.00 -12.47
N GLU A 70 -3.17 1.16 -12.11
CA GLU A 70 -3.71 2.46 -11.72
C GLU A 70 -3.03 3.01 -10.46
N ALA A 71 -2.77 2.16 -9.48
CA ALA A 71 -2.03 2.54 -8.28
C ALA A 71 -0.61 3.03 -8.62
N ILE A 72 0.13 2.29 -9.46
CA ILE A 72 1.46 2.71 -9.92
C ILE A 72 1.40 4.03 -10.71
N LYS A 73 0.42 4.20 -11.60
CA LYS A 73 0.19 5.45 -12.35
C LYS A 73 -0.08 6.62 -11.39
N GLN A 74 -0.84 6.42 -10.33
CA GLN A 74 -1.07 7.44 -9.31
C GLN A 74 0.25 7.84 -8.63
N ILE A 75 1.06 6.87 -8.19
CA ILE A 75 2.37 7.14 -7.56
C ILE A 75 3.26 7.99 -8.47
N ARG A 76 3.38 7.62 -9.75
CA ARG A 76 4.22 8.32 -10.73
C ARG A 76 3.68 9.71 -11.07
N SER A 77 2.38 9.83 -11.36
CA SER A 77 1.75 11.10 -11.73
C SER A 77 1.83 12.14 -10.60
N LYS A 78 1.73 11.69 -9.35
CA LYS A 78 1.84 12.56 -8.17
C LYS A 78 3.27 12.82 -7.72
N LYS A 79 4.25 12.13 -8.33
CA LYS A 79 5.68 12.23 -8.02
C LYS A 79 6.00 12.00 -6.55
N TYR A 80 5.34 11.02 -5.93
CA TYR A 80 5.52 10.75 -4.50
C TYR A 80 6.94 10.33 -4.12
N ALA A 81 7.68 9.75 -5.06
CA ALA A 81 9.08 9.39 -4.89
C ALA A 81 10.04 10.58 -4.71
N ASP A 82 9.69 11.78 -5.20
CA ASP A 82 10.59 12.95 -5.20
C ASP A 82 11.11 13.29 -3.79
N SER A 83 10.27 13.11 -2.77
CA SER A 83 10.62 13.38 -1.37
C SER A 83 11.64 12.40 -0.76
N TYR A 84 11.96 11.31 -1.47
CA TYR A 84 12.86 10.25 -1.01
C TYR A 84 14.19 10.17 -1.79
N LEU A 85 14.33 10.93 -2.91
CA LEU A 85 15.47 10.79 -3.83
C LEU A 85 16.85 11.04 -3.21
N GLN A 86 16.94 11.97 -2.24
CA GLN A 86 18.22 12.36 -1.63
C GLN A 86 18.56 11.56 -0.37
N GLN A 87 17.79 10.52 -0.04
CA GLN A 87 18.01 9.74 1.18
C GLN A 87 19.03 8.61 1.00
N GLY A 88 19.57 8.41 -0.21
CA GLY A 88 20.49 7.31 -0.52
C GLY A 88 19.84 5.92 -0.43
N LYS A 89 18.50 5.85 -0.47
CA LYS A 89 17.72 4.62 -0.40
C LYS A 89 17.23 4.21 -1.79
N THR A 90 17.15 2.91 -2.05
CA THR A 90 16.43 2.38 -3.22
C THR A 90 14.93 2.62 -3.04
N ILE A 91 14.30 3.25 -4.02
CA ILE A 91 12.87 3.57 -3.98
C ILE A 91 12.10 2.51 -4.77
N HIS A 92 11.19 1.83 -4.10
CA HIS A 92 10.28 0.85 -4.66
C HIS A 92 8.88 1.42 -4.72
N LEU A 93 8.21 1.27 -5.85
CA LEU A 93 6.80 1.62 -6.02
C LEU A 93 5.99 0.34 -5.98
N LEU A 94 4.93 0.31 -5.18
CA LEU A 94 4.09 -0.87 -5.03
C LEU A 94 2.61 -0.48 -5.17
N GLY A 95 1.96 -0.97 -6.22
CA GLY A 95 0.52 -0.87 -6.39
C GLY A 95 -0.14 -2.16 -5.95
N ILE A 96 -1.17 -2.08 -5.10
CA ILE A 96 -1.90 -3.26 -4.62
C ILE A 96 -3.39 -3.05 -4.87
N ASN A 97 -4.00 -4.02 -5.53
CA ASN A 97 -5.44 -4.03 -5.76
C ASN A 97 -6.09 -5.14 -4.94
N PHE A 98 -7.17 -4.77 -4.26
CA PHE A 98 -8.02 -5.69 -3.54
C PHE A 98 -9.28 -5.98 -4.34
N ASP A 99 -9.75 -7.20 -4.23
CA ASP A 99 -11.04 -7.64 -4.71
C ASP A 99 -11.99 -7.79 -3.53
N ILE A 100 -13.12 -7.09 -3.61
CA ILE A 100 -14.11 -6.97 -2.53
C ILE A 100 -14.84 -8.30 -2.33
N GLU A 101 -15.11 -9.03 -3.41
CA GLU A 101 -15.89 -10.27 -3.39
C GLU A 101 -15.08 -11.41 -2.75
N THR A 102 -13.85 -11.59 -3.21
CA THR A 102 -12.90 -12.58 -2.70
C THR A 102 -12.23 -12.14 -1.40
N ARG A 103 -12.40 -10.86 -1.02
CA ARG A 103 -11.85 -10.23 0.19
C ARG A 103 -10.34 -10.37 0.30
N ASN A 104 -9.65 -10.25 -0.83
CA ASN A 104 -8.22 -10.53 -0.89
C ASN A 104 -7.52 -9.66 -1.92
N ILE A 105 -6.19 -9.73 -1.94
CA ILE A 105 -5.39 -9.12 -3.01
C ILE A 105 -5.68 -9.89 -4.30
N SER A 106 -6.23 -9.20 -5.30
CA SER A 106 -6.47 -9.72 -6.66
C SER A 106 -5.20 -9.64 -7.50
N ASP A 107 -4.54 -8.48 -7.49
CA ASP A 107 -3.30 -8.23 -8.20
C ASP A 107 -2.42 -7.20 -7.47
N TRP A 108 -1.13 -7.23 -7.81
CA TRP A 108 -0.15 -6.28 -7.31
C TRP A 108 0.93 -6.05 -8.37
N LYS A 109 1.54 -4.87 -8.34
CA LYS A 109 2.61 -4.49 -9.25
C LYS A 109 3.72 -3.80 -8.50
N HIS A 110 4.95 -4.21 -8.77
CA HIS A 110 6.17 -3.62 -8.22
C HIS A 110 6.98 -2.99 -9.35
N GLU A 111 7.49 -1.78 -9.12
CA GLU A 111 8.45 -1.12 -9.98
C GLU A 111 9.60 -0.54 -9.14
N LEU A 112 10.79 -0.46 -9.73
CA LEU A 112 11.85 0.41 -9.21
C LEU A 112 11.63 1.82 -9.78
N PHE A 113 11.82 2.83 -8.93
CA PHE A 113 11.69 4.23 -9.33
C PHE A 113 12.84 4.65 -10.26
#